data_AF-A0A8J5IM66-F1
#
_entry.id   AF-A0A8J5IM66-F1
#
_cell.length_a   1.000
_cell.length_b   1.000
_cell.length_c   1.000
_cell.angle_alpha   90.00
_cell.angle_beta   90.00
_cell.angle_gamma   90.00
#
_symmetry.space_group_name_H-M   'P 1'
#
loop_
_entity.id
_entity.type
_entity.pdbx_description
1 polymer ?
#
loop_
_entity_poly.entity_id
_entity_poly.type
_entity_poly.pdbx_seq_one_letter_code
_entity_poly.pdbx_strand_id
1 'polypeptide(L)'
;MTYWYLTKGLMPFYVSIWSLTGTQNYRFYGTMFGVVGVLEASSQTYQAYRASNLLPRAGMNALIVGLLVTNCWTTAGIQLFLRKSPALERVVTLMCDALLNVGMMIVVPLIIFIPYIEAFNFEYSIFKNFDVLYDSVPLATMVLENRLIFASSLFDFATKLIPHLSTFLALVTLKMPPDFQRFENLVMFHLYNSTIVNWDAESSVSATAHTRLLSVLVGKTQMAEFPAGLLQPLPASLMSVQFSETNLTKLPDDLYVRWHAMAMISFENGILTEIPYQMFFSPVYTLSLMGNQIETLPTLAMMPP
;
A
#
# COMPACT_ATOMS: atom_id res chain seq x y z
N MET A 1 -10.51 2.60 4.43
CA MET A 1 -11.70 3.39 4.06
C MET A 1 -11.39 4.12 2.75
N THR A 2 -11.64 3.44 1.64
CA THR A 2 -11.51 3.93 0.27
C THR A 2 -12.56 5.02 0.04
N TYR A 3 -12.10 6.27 -0.07
CA TYR A 3 -13.00 7.40 -0.30
C TYR A 3 -13.62 7.33 -1.70
N TRP A 4 -14.90 7.67 -1.73
CA TRP A 4 -15.89 7.35 -2.74
C TRP A 4 -15.72 8.10 -4.08
N TYR A 5 -15.82 7.30 -5.15
CA TYR A 5 -16.41 7.58 -6.47
C TYR A 5 -15.93 8.80 -7.31
N LEU A 6 -14.91 8.49 -8.13
CA LEU A 6 -14.69 9.02 -9.48
C LEU A 6 -15.97 8.85 -10.33
N THR A 7 -16.59 9.95 -10.77
CA THR A 7 -17.87 9.97 -11.51
C THR A 7 -17.73 9.63 -13.01
N LYS A 8 -17.19 8.42 -13.26
CA LYS A 8 -16.98 7.66 -14.53
C LYS A 8 -15.50 7.56 -14.92
N GLY A 9 -14.77 6.49 -14.63
CA GLY A 9 -15.15 5.23 -13.98
C GLY A 9 -14.18 4.13 -14.38
N LEU A 10 -13.07 4.01 -13.63
CA LEU A 10 -12.28 2.79 -13.31
C LEU A 10 -10.81 3.16 -13.08
N MET A 11 -10.50 3.59 -11.86
CA MET A 11 -9.51 2.96 -10.96
C MET A 11 -8.66 3.95 -10.14
N PRO A 12 -8.51 3.71 -8.82
CA PRO A 12 -7.39 4.24 -8.06
C PRO A 12 -6.10 3.52 -8.48
N PHE A 13 -5.01 4.28 -8.59
CA PHE A 13 -3.65 3.79 -8.84
C PHE A 13 -3.09 2.99 -7.66
N TYR A 14 -1.88 2.42 -7.83
CA TYR A 14 -1.03 1.60 -6.90
C TYR A 14 -1.01 0.09 -7.27
N VAL A 15 0.10 -0.68 -7.42
CA VAL A 15 1.51 -0.64 -6.94
C VAL A 15 2.48 -1.51 -7.79
N SER A 16 3.79 -1.26 -7.65
CA SER A 16 4.97 -2.08 -8.01
C SER A 16 5.24 -3.23 -7.01
N ILE A 17 5.22 -4.49 -7.47
CA ILE A 17 5.71 -5.66 -6.73
C ILE A 17 7.23 -5.79 -6.90
N TRP A 18 8.03 -5.03 -6.15
CA TRP A 18 9.51 -5.12 -6.14
C TRP A 18 10.25 -4.72 -7.42
N SER A 19 10.58 -3.43 -7.53
CA SER A 19 11.72 -2.96 -8.33
C SER A 19 12.72 -2.32 -7.37
N LEU A 20 13.67 -3.12 -6.88
CA LEU A 20 14.90 -2.60 -6.30
C LEU A 20 15.69 -1.97 -7.45
N THR A 21 16.03 -0.69 -7.29
CA THR A 21 16.68 0.23 -8.26
C THR A 21 15.76 0.89 -9.29
N GLY A 22 16.04 2.17 -9.50
CA GLY A 22 15.33 3.09 -10.38
C GLY A 22 15.19 2.57 -11.80
N THR A 23 14.17 3.08 -12.45
CA THR A 23 13.75 2.86 -13.83
C THR A 23 14.85 3.18 -14.85
N GLN A 24 15.77 2.23 -15.09
CA GLN A 24 16.60 2.23 -16.31
C GLN A 24 16.51 0.94 -17.13
N ASN A 25 15.89 -0.13 -16.64
CA ASN A 25 15.76 -1.37 -17.42
C ASN A 25 14.38 -2.05 -17.21
N TYR A 26 13.42 -1.76 -18.09
CA TYR A 26 12.09 -2.44 -18.14
C TYR A 26 12.19 -3.98 -18.16
N ARG A 27 13.34 -4.53 -18.60
CA ARG A 27 13.64 -5.98 -18.61
C ARG A 27 13.73 -6.63 -17.23
N PHE A 28 14.06 -5.90 -16.16
CA PHE A 28 14.21 -6.49 -14.82
C PHE A 28 12.89 -6.60 -14.04
N TYR A 29 11.91 -5.75 -14.34
CA TYR A 29 10.62 -5.74 -13.65
C TYR A 29 9.85 -7.07 -13.83
N GLY A 30 9.77 -7.58 -15.06
CA GLY A 30 9.11 -8.86 -15.34
C GLY A 30 9.79 -10.04 -14.63
N THR A 31 11.12 -10.04 -14.56
CA THR A 31 11.89 -11.06 -13.83
C THR A 31 11.61 -11.00 -12.33
N MET A 32 11.60 -9.80 -11.74
CA MET A 32 11.35 -9.66 -10.30
C MET A 32 9.91 -10.05 -9.93
N PHE A 33 8.93 -9.60 -10.72
CA PHE A 33 7.53 -10.02 -10.59
C PHE A 33 7.41 -11.55 -10.65
N GLY A 34 8.11 -12.19 -11.59
CA GLY A 34 8.16 -13.65 -11.68
C GLY A 34 8.77 -14.33 -10.46
N VAL A 35 9.89 -13.81 -9.94
CA VAL A 35 10.55 -14.35 -8.74
C VAL A 35 9.66 -14.24 -7.51
N VAL A 36 9.05 -13.07 -7.29
CA VAL A 36 8.13 -12.85 -6.15
C VAL A 36 6.91 -13.76 -6.28
N GLY A 37 6.31 -13.83 -7.47
CA GLY A 37 5.18 -14.74 -7.71
C GLY A 37 5.53 -16.21 -7.47
N VAL A 38 6.75 -16.65 -7.85
CA VAL A 38 7.23 -18.00 -7.54
C VAL A 38 7.41 -18.21 -6.03
N LEU A 39 7.97 -17.23 -5.31
CA LEU A 39 8.15 -17.31 -3.86
C LEU A 39 6.80 -17.38 -3.12
N GLU A 40 5.83 -16.57 -3.53
CA GLU A 40 4.47 -16.57 -2.99
C GLU A 40 3.76 -17.89 -3.27
N ALA A 41 3.73 -18.32 -4.54
CA ALA A 41 3.10 -19.57 -4.94
C ALA A 41 3.73 -20.78 -4.22
N SER A 42 5.05 -20.81 -4.08
CA SER A 42 5.76 -21.87 -3.35
C SER A 42 5.40 -21.86 -1.86
N SER A 43 5.34 -20.69 -1.25
CA SER A 43 4.97 -20.52 0.15
C SER A 43 3.53 -20.96 0.42
N GLN A 44 2.59 -20.55 -0.43
CA GLN A 44 1.18 -20.93 -0.33
C GLN A 44 0.97 -22.43 -0.63
N THR A 45 1.70 -22.99 -1.58
CA THR A 45 1.68 -24.43 -1.88
C THR A 45 2.15 -25.24 -0.68
N TYR A 46 3.23 -24.81 -0.01
CA TYR A 46 3.69 -25.44 1.21
C TYR A 46 2.66 -25.35 2.34
N GLN A 47 1.98 -24.21 2.51
CA GLN A 47 0.90 -24.05 3.49
C GLN A 47 -0.30 -24.96 3.15
N ALA A 48 -0.65 -25.14 1.87
CA ALA A 48 -1.69 -26.08 1.45
C ALA A 48 -1.31 -27.55 1.71
N TYR A 49 -0.06 -27.95 1.45
CA TYR A 49 0.45 -29.29 1.79
C TYR A 49 0.46 -29.54 3.30
N ARG A 50 0.83 -28.53 4.09
CA ARG A 50 0.74 -28.57 5.55
C ARG A 50 -0.70 -28.75 6.00
N ALA A 51 -1.62 -27.98 5.45
CA ALA A 51 -3.04 -28.09 5.72
C ALA A 51 -3.58 -29.50 5.42
N SER A 52 -3.22 -30.09 4.27
CA SER A 52 -3.71 -31.44 3.92
C SER A 52 -3.26 -32.53 4.89
N ASN A 53 -2.13 -32.36 5.58
CA ASN A 53 -1.63 -33.30 6.57
C ASN A 53 -2.16 -33.04 7.99
N LEU A 54 -2.56 -31.82 8.29
CA LEU A 54 -2.93 -31.38 9.65
C LEU A 54 -4.44 -31.20 9.83
N LEU A 55 -5.20 -30.91 8.77
CA LEU A 55 -6.65 -30.75 8.84
C LEU A 55 -7.34 -32.06 8.47
N PRO A 56 -8.07 -32.69 9.42
CA PRO A 56 -8.88 -33.86 9.11
C PRO A 56 -10.15 -33.52 8.31
N ARG A 57 -10.52 -32.22 8.24
CA ARG A 57 -11.72 -31.75 7.56
C ARG A 57 -11.49 -31.62 6.05
N ALA A 58 -12.03 -32.57 5.28
CA ALA A 58 -11.92 -32.56 3.82
C ALA A 58 -12.43 -31.26 3.16
N GLY A 59 -13.49 -30.65 3.69
CA GLY A 59 -14.01 -29.37 3.19
C GLY A 59 -13.04 -28.20 3.34
N MET A 60 -12.27 -28.16 4.42
CA MET A 60 -11.26 -27.10 4.64
C MET A 60 -10.06 -27.29 3.71
N ASN A 61 -9.64 -28.54 3.51
CA ASN A 61 -8.59 -28.86 2.54
C ASN A 61 -9.02 -28.48 1.11
N ALA A 62 -10.26 -28.77 0.73
CA ALA A 62 -10.82 -28.36 -0.56
C ALA A 62 -10.87 -26.83 -0.73
N LEU A 63 -11.24 -26.09 0.32
CA LEU A 63 -11.26 -24.63 0.30
C LEU A 63 -9.85 -24.04 0.08
N ILE A 64 -8.84 -24.53 0.83
CA ILE A 64 -7.46 -24.04 0.71
C ILE A 64 -6.89 -24.34 -0.67
N VAL A 65 -7.10 -25.56 -1.19
CA VAL A 65 -6.68 -25.92 -2.54
C VAL A 65 -7.41 -25.09 -3.59
N GLY A 66 -8.72 -24.86 -3.41
CA GLY A 66 -9.51 -24.00 -4.28
C GLY A 66 -8.95 -22.57 -4.35
N LEU A 67 -8.65 -21.98 -3.19
CA LEU A 67 -8.04 -20.65 -3.10
C LEU A 67 -6.66 -20.59 -3.78
N LEU A 68 -5.82 -21.61 -3.58
CA LEU A 68 -4.51 -21.72 -4.24
C LEU A 68 -4.64 -21.81 -5.76
N VAL A 69 -5.52 -22.68 -6.26
CA VAL A 69 -5.79 -22.83 -7.70
C VAL A 69 -6.32 -21.52 -8.27
N THR A 70 -7.25 -20.86 -7.58
CA THR A 70 -7.73 -19.55 -8.02
C THR A 70 -6.60 -18.54 -8.07
N ASN A 71 -5.69 -18.50 -7.08
CA ASN A 71 -4.57 -17.56 -7.10
C ASN A 71 -3.65 -17.77 -8.31
N CYS A 72 -3.29 -19.02 -8.59
CA CYS A 72 -2.47 -19.34 -9.75
C CYS A 72 -3.14 -18.98 -11.09
N TRP A 73 -4.46 -19.15 -11.19
CA TRP A 73 -5.21 -18.91 -12.43
C TRP A 73 -5.65 -17.45 -12.60
N THR A 74 -5.88 -16.71 -11.51
CA THR A 74 -6.32 -15.30 -11.58
C THR A 74 -5.31 -14.44 -12.30
N THR A 75 -4.02 -14.60 -12.01
CA THR A 75 -2.95 -13.82 -12.67
C THR A 75 -2.93 -14.06 -14.18
N ALA A 76 -2.96 -15.33 -14.60
CA ALA A 76 -2.98 -15.68 -16.02
C ALA A 76 -4.27 -15.22 -16.71
N GLY A 77 -5.43 -15.40 -16.07
CA GLY A 77 -6.72 -14.96 -16.59
C GLY A 77 -6.76 -13.45 -16.79
N ILE A 78 -6.32 -12.68 -15.79
CA ILE A 78 -6.29 -11.22 -15.86
C ILE A 78 -5.38 -10.74 -16.99
N GLN A 79 -4.19 -11.33 -17.15
CA GLN A 79 -3.28 -11.01 -18.25
C GLN A 79 -3.91 -11.27 -19.63
N LEU A 80 -4.70 -12.33 -19.78
CA LEU A 80 -5.38 -12.65 -21.04
C LEU A 80 -6.55 -11.69 -21.33
N PHE A 81 -7.38 -11.41 -20.34
CA PHE A 81 -8.60 -10.60 -20.52
C PHE A 81 -8.32 -9.09 -20.55
N LEU A 82 -7.33 -8.61 -19.79
CA LEU A 82 -7.03 -7.18 -19.63
C LEU A 82 -5.79 -6.72 -20.40
N ARG A 83 -5.27 -7.56 -21.32
CA ARG A 83 -4.09 -7.26 -22.18
C ARG A 83 -4.15 -5.91 -22.91
N LYS A 84 -5.36 -5.43 -23.24
CA LYS A 84 -5.56 -4.15 -23.93
C LYS A 84 -5.32 -2.93 -23.03
N SER A 85 -5.33 -3.12 -21.72
CA SER A 85 -5.28 -2.07 -20.70
C SER A 85 -4.30 -2.48 -19.59
N PRO A 86 -2.99 -2.24 -19.79
CA PRO A 86 -1.95 -2.72 -18.87
C PRO A 86 -2.05 -2.11 -17.46
N ALA A 87 -2.61 -0.90 -17.33
CA ALA A 87 -2.85 -0.28 -16.02
C ALA A 87 -3.97 -1.00 -15.25
N LEU A 88 -5.11 -1.26 -15.91
CA LEU A 88 -6.26 -1.99 -15.35
C LEU A 88 -5.87 -3.43 -14.99
N GLU A 89 -5.11 -4.10 -15.86
CA GLU A 89 -4.55 -5.44 -15.61
C GLU A 89 -3.80 -5.52 -14.29
N ARG A 90 -2.88 -4.58 -14.03
CA ARG A 90 -2.04 -4.58 -12.82
C ARG A 90 -2.86 -4.37 -11.54
N VAL A 91 -3.81 -3.44 -11.56
CA VAL A 91 -4.64 -3.14 -10.39
C VAL A 91 -5.55 -4.33 -10.07
N VAL A 92 -6.20 -4.93 -11.08
CA VAL A 92 -7.05 -6.12 -10.85
C VAL A 92 -6.19 -7.27 -10.34
N THR A 93 -5.00 -7.49 -10.88
CA THR A 93 -4.08 -8.55 -10.43
C THR A 93 -3.73 -8.38 -8.96
N LEU A 94 -3.30 -7.17 -8.57
CA LEU A 94 -2.92 -6.87 -7.19
C LEU A 94 -4.12 -7.01 -6.23
N MET A 95 -5.30 -6.51 -6.62
CA MET A 95 -6.49 -6.62 -5.77
C MET A 95 -6.94 -8.07 -5.59
N CYS A 96 -6.94 -8.86 -6.68
CA CYS A 96 -7.27 -10.28 -6.60
C CYS A 96 -6.24 -11.05 -5.76
N ASP A 97 -4.95 -10.81 -5.95
CA ASP A 97 -3.90 -11.44 -5.14
C ASP A 97 -4.04 -11.06 -3.66
N ALA A 98 -4.22 -9.78 -3.33
CA ALA A 98 -4.43 -9.33 -1.96
C ALA A 98 -5.66 -9.98 -1.31
N LEU A 99 -6.79 -10.07 -2.03
CA LEU A 99 -8.01 -10.71 -1.53
C LEU A 99 -7.84 -12.22 -1.30
N LEU A 100 -7.15 -12.90 -2.22
CA LEU A 100 -6.88 -14.33 -2.12
C LEU A 100 -5.88 -14.64 -0.99
N ASN A 101 -4.87 -13.79 -0.80
CA ASN A 101 -3.94 -13.89 0.33
C ASN A 101 -4.65 -13.66 1.67
N VAL A 102 -5.54 -12.68 1.76
CA VAL A 102 -6.41 -12.49 2.94
C VAL A 102 -7.30 -13.71 3.18
N GLY A 103 -7.89 -14.27 2.12
CA GLY A 103 -8.70 -15.49 2.19
C GLY A 103 -7.92 -16.66 2.77
N MET A 104 -6.74 -16.95 2.23
CA MET A 104 -5.93 -18.11 2.64
C MET A 104 -5.30 -17.95 4.02
N MET A 105 -4.79 -16.75 4.34
CA MET A 105 -3.93 -16.58 5.51
C MET A 105 -4.63 -15.92 6.71
N ILE A 106 -5.81 -15.33 6.52
CA ILE A 106 -6.61 -14.73 7.60
C ILE A 106 -7.93 -15.47 7.74
N VAL A 107 -8.72 -15.56 6.67
CA VAL A 107 -10.09 -16.11 6.76
C VAL A 107 -10.06 -17.59 7.12
N VAL A 108 -9.22 -18.41 6.48
CA VAL A 108 -9.11 -19.85 6.78
C VAL A 108 -8.70 -20.10 8.24
N PRO A 109 -7.62 -19.50 8.79
CA PRO A 109 -7.29 -19.64 10.21
C PRO A 109 -8.41 -19.18 11.15
N LEU A 110 -9.13 -18.10 10.81
CA LEU A 110 -10.27 -17.63 11.61
C LEU A 110 -11.43 -18.63 11.63
N ILE A 111 -11.75 -19.26 10.48
CA ILE A 111 -12.78 -20.31 10.41
C ILE A 111 -12.44 -21.49 11.34
N ILE A 112 -11.15 -21.82 11.45
CA ILE A 112 -10.66 -22.89 12.35
C ILE A 112 -10.71 -22.43 13.80
N PHE A 113 -10.32 -21.18 14.09
CA PHE A 113 -10.13 -20.68 15.46
C PHE A 113 -11.42 -20.24 16.17
N ILE A 114 -12.39 -19.66 15.45
CA ILE A 114 -13.64 -19.13 16.04
C ILE A 114 -14.43 -20.20 16.83
N PRO A 115 -14.63 -21.44 16.33
CA PRO A 115 -15.31 -22.49 17.09
C PRO A 115 -14.66 -22.77 18.45
N TYR A 116 -13.33 -22.64 18.57
CA TYR A 116 -12.63 -22.82 19.83
C TYR A 116 -12.90 -21.68 20.80
N ILE A 117 -12.95 -20.42 20.32
CA ILE A 117 -13.33 -19.27 21.14
C ILE A 117 -14.75 -19.46 21.70
N GLU A 118 -15.69 -19.88 20.86
CA GLU A 118 -17.08 -20.09 21.26
C GLU A 118 -17.24 -21.23 22.28
N ALA A 119 -16.42 -22.27 22.13
CA ALA A 119 -16.39 -23.42 23.05
C ALA A 119 -15.59 -23.14 24.34
N PHE A 120 -14.79 -22.08 24.41
CA PHE A 120 -13.97 -21.74 25.56
C PHE A 120 -14.73 -20.85 26.56
N ASN A 121 -14.58 -21.14 27.85
CA ASN A 121 -15.07 -20.28 28.92
C ASN A 121 -13.89 -19.46 29.48
N PHE A 122 -13.91 -18.15 29.21
CA PHE A 122 -12.85 -17.23 29.65
C PHE A 122 -12.84 -16.96 31.15
N GLU A 123 -13.98 -17.09 31.85
CA GLU A 123 -14.07 -16.87 33.30
C GLU A 123 -13.32 -17.97 34.06
N TYR A 124 -13.52 -19.22 33.65
CA TYR A 124 -12.90 -20.38 34.31
C TYR A 124 -11.65 -20.89 33.59
N SER A 125 -11.28 -20.28 32.44
CA SER A 125 -10.15 -20.69 31.61
C SER A 125 -10.17 -22.18 31.21
N ILE A 126 -11.36 -22.71 30.93
CA ILE A 126 -11.60 -24.12 30.56
C ILE A 126 -12.56 -24.22 29.37
N PHE A 127 -12.48 -25.32 28.63
CA PHE A 127 -13.50 -25.62 27.61
C PHE A 127 -14.84 -25.95 28.27
N LYS A 128 -15.93 -25.45 27.69
CA LYS A 128 -17.31 -25.72 28.15
C LYS A 128 -17.64 -27.21 28.13
N ASN A 129 -17.08 -27.93 27.16
CA ASN A 129 -17.13 -29.39 27.11
C ASN A 129 -15.77 -29.96 27.51
N PHE A 130 -15.73 -30.68 28.64
CA PHE A 130 -14.51 -31.31 29.15
C PHE A 130 -14.00 -32.43 28.23
N ASP A 131 -14.89 -33.11 27.49
CA ASP A 131 -14.52 -34.21 26.59
C ASP A 131 -13.51 -33.79 25.52
N VAL A 132 -13.47 -32.50 25.17
CA VAL A 132 -12.52 -31.93 24.21
C VAL A 132 -11.07 -32.19 24.61
N LEU A 133 -10.77 -32.23 25.92
CA LEU A 133 -9.41 -32.42 26.43
C LEU A 133 -9.10 -33.88 26.80
N TYR A 134 -10.12 -34.69 27.07
CA TYR A 134 -9.94 -36.08 27.55
C TYR A 134 -10.15 -37.13 26.46
N ASP A 135 -10.95 -36.83 25.43
CA ASP A 135 -11.11 -37.73 24.29
C ASP A 135 -9.96 -37.55 23.29
N SER A 136 -9.45 -38.68 22.80
CA SER A 136 -8.30 -38.76 21.90
C SER A 136 -8.55 -38.07 20.56
N VAL A 137 -9.77 -38.13 20.02
CA VAL A 137 -10.09 -37.57 18.69
C VAL A 137 -10.22 -36.05 18.70
N PRO A 138 -11.02 -35.41 19.58
CA PRO A 138 -11.09 -33.95 19.69
C PRO A 138 -9.76 -33.33 20.10
N LEU A 139 -9.04 -33.96 21.03
CA LEU A 139 -7.72 -33.49 21.48
C LEU A 139 -6.71 -33.52 20.33
N ALA A 140 -6.60 -34.64 19.61
CA ALA A 140 -5.70 -34.74 18.47
C ALA A 140 -6.06 -33.73 17.38
N THR A 141 -7.35 -33.56 17.08
CA THR A 141 -7.84 -32.58 16.09
C THR A 141 -7.43 -31.17 16.49
N MET A 142 -7.65 -30.78 17.76
CA MET A 142 -7.27 -29.48 18.29
C MET A 142 -5.76 -29.24 18.24
N VAL A 143 -4.96 -30.24 18.59
CA VAL A 143 -3.49 -30.13 18.51
C VAL A 143 -3.03 -29.93 17.07
N LEU A 144 -3.59 -30.67 16.11
CA LEU A 144 -3.23 -30.55 14.70
C LEU A 144 -3.69 -29.22 14.10
N GLU A 145 -4.91 -28.78 14.39
CA GLU A 145 -5.46 -27.49 13.96
C GLU A 145 -4.63 -26.31 14.53
N ASN A 146 -4.21 -26.37 15.80
CA ASN A 146 -3.33 -25.37 16.39
C ASN A 146 -1.92 -25.35 15.77
N ARG A 147 -1.35 -26.53 15.46
CA ARG A 147 -0.06 -26.62 14.73
C ARG A 147 -0.14 -26.05 13.31
N LEU A 148 -1.33 -25.99 12.73
CA LEU A 148 -1.55 -25.33 11.44
C LEU A 148 -1.68 -23.82 11.60
N ILE A 149 -2.41 -23.32 12.61
CA ILE A 149 -2.60 -21.88 12.83
C ILE A 149 -1.28 -21.22 13.24
N PHE A 150 -0.64 -21.74 14.29
CA PHE A 150 0.58 -21.16 14.83
C PHE A 150 1.82 -21.63 14.07
N ALA A 151 2.88 -20.81 14.08
CA ALA A 151 4.14 -21.21 13.48
C ALA A 151 4.78 -22.35 14.27
N SER A 152 4.88 -23.53 13.65
CA SER A 152 5.48 -24.70 14.30
C SER A 152 7.00 -24.76 14.14
N SER A 153 7.56 -23.94 13.26
CA SER A 153 9.01 -23.84 12.98
C SER A 153 9.34 -22.49 12.32
N LEU A 154 10.62 -22.12 12.26
CA LEU A 154 11.06 -20.91 11.57
C LEU A 154 10.73 -20.93 10.07
N PHE A 155 10.87 -22.09 9.42
CA PHE A 155 10.51 -22.23 8.01
C PHE A 155 9.01 -22.03 7.79
N ASP A 156 8.17 -22.61 8.65
CA ASP A 156 6.72 -22.40 8.62
C ASP A 156 6.36 -20.93 8.82
N PHE A 157 6.97 -20.29 9.82
CA PHE A 157 6.82 -18.85 10.05
C PHE A 157 7.16 -18.04 8.80
N ALA A 158 8.31 -18.31 8.17
CA ALA A 158 8.74 -17.61 6.96
C ALA A 158 7.72 -17.77 5.82
N THR A 159 7.25 -18.99 5.55
CA THR A 159 6.27 -19.24 4.49
C THR A 159 4.90 -18.60 4.75
N LYS A 160 4.50 -18.42 6.00
CA LYS A 160 3.29 -17.64 6.36
C LYS A 160 3.51 -16.14 6.17
N LEU A 161 4.71 -15.64 6.49
CA LEU A 161 5.03 -14.23 6.44
C LEU A 161 5.21 -13.70 5.01
N ILE A 162 5.75 -14.52 4.09
CA ILE A 162 6.07 -14.11 2.71
C ILE A 162 4.86 -13.49 1.97
N PRO A 163 3.68 -14.14 1.88
CA PRO A 163 2.53 -13.56 1.17
C PRO A 163 2.02 -12.27 1.82
N HIS A 164 2.04 -12.19 3.16
CA HIS A 164 1.62 -11.00 3.90
C HIS A 164 2.55 -9.82 3.65
N LEU A 165 3.86 -10.05 3.77
CA LEU A 165 4.84 -9.00 3.58
C LEU A 165 4.84 -8.52 2.12
N SER A 166 4.71 -9.45 1.17
CA SER A 166 4.62 -9.11 -0.24
C SER A 166 3.36 -8.27 -0.54
N THR A 167 2.17 -8.69 -0.09
CA THR A 167 0.93 -7.92 -0.22
C THR A 167 1.06 -6.55 0.45
N PHE A 168 1.61 -6.47 1.66
CA PHE A 168 1.79 -5.22 2.39
C PHE A 168 2.72 -4.26 1.66
N LEU A 169 3.90 -4.72 1.24
CA LEU A 169 4.85 -3.90 0.49
C LEU A 169 4.28 -3.48 -0.86
N ALA A 170 3.54 -4.38 -1.49
CA ALA A 170 2.81 -4.12 -2.71
C ALA A 170 1.53 -3.29 -2.49
N LEU A 171 1.23 -2.81 -1.28
CA LEU A 171 0.16 -1.83 -1.04
C LEU A 171 0.71 -0.49 -0.54
N VAL A 172 1.84 -0.51 0.15
CA VAL A 172 2.43 0.69 0.78
C VAL A 172 3.45 1.37 -0.13
N THR A 173 4.15 0.65 -1.01
CA THR A 173 5.19 1.28 -1.85
C THR A 173 4.60 1.98 -3.07
N LEU A 174 4.97 3.24 -3.29
CA LEU A 174 4.62 4.03 -4.46
C LEU A 174 5.80 4.19 -5.41
N LYS A 175 5.56 3.91 -6.69
CA LYS A 175 6.35 4.49 -7.78
C LYS A 175 5.44 5.23 -8.75
N MET A 176 5.66 6.53 -8.84
CA MET A 176 5.38 7.42 -9.98
C MET A 176 5.28 6.72 -11.33
N PRO A 177 4.13 6.36 -11.94
CA PRO A 177 4.14 5.86 -13.31
C PRO A 177 4.09 7.05 -14.30
N PRO A 178 4.83 7.01 -15.42
CA PRO A 178 4.72 8.06 -16.45
C PRO A 178 3.32 8.17 -17.05
N ASP A 179 2.57 7.06 -17.08
CA ASP A 179 1.17 7.02 -17.48
C ASP A 179 0.25 7.90 -16.60
N PHE A 180 0.73 8.38 -15.45
CA PHE A 180 0.05 9.38 -14.63
C PHE A 180 -0.38 10.59 -15.45
N GLN A 181 0.42 11.01 -16.43
CA GLN A 181 0.07 12.14 -17.31
C GLN A 181 -1.17 11.88 -18.20
N ARG A 182 -1.69 10.65 -18.29
CA ARG A 182 -2.91 10.38 -19.08
C ARG A 182 -4.20 10.76 -18.36
N PHE A 183 -4.14 11.13 -17.07
CA PHE A 183 -5.33 11.46 -16.28
C PHE A 183 -5.79 12.91 -16.49
N GLU A 184 -6.22 13.23 -17.70
CA GLU A 184 -6.59 14.60 -18.09
C GLU A 184 -7.78 15.16 -17.30
N ASN A 185 -8.66 14.29 -16.79
CA ASN A 185 -9.84 14.66 -16.01
C ASN A 185 -9.62 14.52 -14.49
N LEU A 186 -8.38 14.41 -14.03
CA LEU A 186 -8.08 14.33 -12.61
C LEU A 186 -8.42 15.66 -11.92
N VAL A 187 -9.31 15.63 -10.92
CA VAL A 187 -9.72 16.81 -10.15
C VAL A 187 -8.98 16.90 -8.83
N MET A 188 -8.71 15.75 -8.21
CA MET A 188 -8.08 15.67 -6.90
C MET A 188 -7.08 14.51 -6.89
N PHE A 189 -5.89 14.75 -6.37
CA PHE A 189 -4.87 13.72 -6.21
C PHE A 189 -4.54 13.52 -4.73
N HIS A 190 -4.93 12.37 -4.17
CA HIS A 190 -4.68 12.01 -2.77
C HIS A 190 -3.69 10.87 -2.68
N LEU A 191 -2.65 11.07 -1.89
CA LEU A 191 -1.73 10.05 -1.45
C LEU A 191 -1.77 9.98 0.07
N TYR A 192 -1.98 8.80 0.62
CA TYR A 192 -2.07 8.61 2.06
C TYR A 192 -1.42 7.31 2.51
N ASN A 193 -0.69 7.37 3.63
CA ASN A 193 -0.11 6.20 4.29
C ASN A 193 0.68 5.29 3.34
N SER A 194 1.60 5.89 2.58
CA SER A 194 2.39 5.23 1.55
C SER A 194 3.87 5.64 1.65
N THR A 195 4.75 4.89 0.99
CA THR A 195 6.17 5.21 0.87
C THR A 195 6.50 5.50 -0.59
N ILE A 196 6.79 6.76 -0.92
CA ILE A 196 7.26 7.20 -2.23
C ILE A 196 8.69 6.72 -2.45
N VAL A 197 8.83 5.72 -3.31
CA VAL A 197 10.13 5.20 -3.75
C VAL A 197 10.64 5.97 -4.96
N ASN A 198 9.75 6.39 -5.86
CA ASN A 198 10.11 7.24 -6.99
C ASN A 198 8.93 8.15 -7.37
N TRP A 199 9.20 9.43 -7.63
CA TRP A 199 8.26 10.36 -8.25
C TRP A 199 9.05 11.39 -9.06
N ASP A 200 9.40 10.99 -10.28
CA ASP A 200 10.24 11.74 -11.20
C ASP A 200 9.47 12.79 -12.01
N ALA A 201 10.22 13.58 -12.78
CA ALA A 201 9.68 14.60 -13.67
C ALA A 201 8.84 14.02 -14.83
N GLU A 202 9.13 12.78 -15.28
CA GLU A 202 8.34 12.10 -16.30
C GLU A 202 6.93 11.76 -15.79
N SER A 203 6.80 11.52 -14.49
CA SER A 203 5.53 11.27 -13.80
C SER A 203 5.00 12.53 -13.10
N SER A 204 5.29 13.72 -13.66
CA SER A 204 4.95 14.99 -13.05
C SER A 204 3.45 15.31 -13.05
N VAL A 205 3.04 16.09 -12.06
CA VAL A 205 1.78 16.84 -12.11
C VAL A 205 1.94 17.95 -13.15
N SER A 206 1.75 17.59 -14.41
CA SER A 206 1.99 18.47 -15.54
C SER A 206 0.86 19.46 -15.78
N ALA A 207 1.21 20.73 -16.04
CA ALA A 207 0.28 21.78 -16.43
C ALA A 207 -0.53 21.49 -17.69
N THR A 208 0.06 20.78 -18.66
CA THR A 208 -0.63 20.45 -19.93
C THR A 208 -1.50 19.22 -19.80
N ALA A 209 -1.11 18.29 -18.93
CA ALA A 209 -1.77 17.02 -18.78
C ALA A 209 -2.95 17.11 -17.81
N HIS A 210 -2.80 17.77 -16.65
CA HIS A 210 -3.78 17.75 -15.57
C HIS A 210 -4.56 19.06 -15.46
N THR A 211 -5.12 19.54 -16.57
CA THR A 211 -5.75 20.87 -16.69
C THR A 211 -6.98 21.10 -15.78
N ARG A 212 -7.52 20.04 -15.17
CA ARG A 212 -8.66 20.09 -14.24
C ARG A 212 -8.29 19.83 -12.78
N LEU A 213 -7.01 19.60 -12.48
CA LEU A 213 -6.57 19.26 -11.15
C LEU A 213 -6.66 20.49 -10.23
N LEU A 214 -7.41 20.35 -9.15
CA LEU A 214 -7.70 21.42 -8.20
C LEU A 214 -6.88 21.29 -6.93
N SER A 215 -6.57 20.08 -6.46
CA SER A 215 -5.75 19.94 -5.27
C SER A 215 -4.97 18.62 -5.20
N VAL A 216 -3.82 18.69 -4.53
CA VAL A 216 -2.89 17.60 -4.26
C VAL A 216 -2.73 17.47 -2.75
N LEU A 217 -3.00 16.28 -2.21
CA LEU A 217 -2.84 15.98 -0.80
C LEU A 217 -1.92 14.77 -0.63
N VAL A 218 -0.88 14.92 0.19
CA VAL A 218 0.10 13.89 0.54
C VAL A 218 0.16 13.77 2.07
N GLY A 219 -0.51 12.76 2.62
CA GLY A 219 -0.66 12.55 4.06
C GLY A 219 0.05 11.29 4.57
N LYS A 220 0.64 11.30 5.76
CA LYS A 220 1.30 10.13 6.39
C LYS A 220 2.26 9.39 5.44
N THR A 221 2.98 10.14 4.62
CA THR A 221 3.73 9.57 3.50
C THR A 221 5.23 9.72 3.73
N GLN A 222 5.96 8.64 3.47
CA GLN A 222 7.42 8.58 3.58
C GLN A 222 8.05 8.83 2.20
N MET A 223 9.09 9.65 2.12
CA MET A 223 9.81 9.96 0.88
C MET A 223 11.29 10.27 1.17
N ALA A 224 12.19 9.94 0.24
CA ALA A 224 13.62 10.21 0.41
C ALA A 224 13.95 11.70 0.25
N GLU A 225 13.26 12.35 -0.67
CA GLU A 225 13.41 13.76 -1.02
C GLU A 225 12.07 14.32 -1.47
N PHE A 226 12.01 15.64 -1.66
CA PHE A 226 10.84 16.29 -2.20
C PHE A 226 10.53 15.76 -3.62
N PRO A 227 9.27 15.39 -3.94
CA PRO A 227 8.95 14.76 -5.22
C PRO A 227 9.29 15.64 -6.43
N ALA A 228 10.21 15.17 -7.30
CA ALA A 228 10.59 15.86 -8.52
C ALA A 228 9.41 16.10 -9.48
N GLY A 229 8.41 15.21 -9.44
CA GLY A 229 7.17 15.37 -10.21
C GLY A 229 6.31 16.58 -9.80
N LEU A 230 6.59 17.23 -8.67
CA LEU A 230 5.95 18.48 -8.23
C LEU A 230 6.84 19.72 -8.44
N LEU A 231 8.02 19.56 -9.04
CA LEU A 231 8.95 20.64 -9.38
C LEU A 231 8.77 21.17 -10.81
N GLN A 232 7.97 20.48 -11.62
CA GLN A 232 7.58 20.93 -12.96
C GLN A 232 6.47 21.99 -12.86
N PRO A 233 6.24 22.81 -13.90
CA PRO A 233 5.14 23.76 -13.91
C PRO A 233 3.80 23.06 -13.65
N LEU A 234 3.13 23.49 -12.59
CA LEU A 234 1.87 22.91 -12.13
C LEU A 234 0.68 23.46 -12.95
N PRO A 235 -0.45 22.72 -13.03
CA PRO A 235 -1.65 23.19 -13.70
C PRO A 235 -2.17 24.49 -13.09
N ALA A 236 -2.51 25.47 -13.93
CA ALA A 236 -3.08 26.74 -13.48
C ALA A 236 -4.40 26.58 -12.69
N SER A 237 -5.09 25.46 -12.86
CA SER A 237 -6.29 25.10 -12.09
C SER A 237 -5.99 24.67 -10.66
N LEU A 238 -4.75 24.30 -10.34
CA LEU A 238 -4.37 23.79 -9.03
C LEU A 238 -4.44 24.92 -8.01
N MET A 239 -5.27 24.73 -7.00
CA MET A 239 -5.56 25.71 -5.96
C MET A 239 -4.92 25.35 -4.62
N SER A 240 -4.60 24.07 -4.39
CA SER A 240 -4.02 23.66 -3.11
C SER A 240 -3.03 22.50 -3.23
N VAL A 241 -1.95 22.61 -2.45
CA VAL A 241 -0.96 21.55 -2.25
C VAL A 241 -0.77 21.36 -0.75
N GLN A 242 -1.02 20.15 -0.25
CA GLN A 242 -1.03 19.85 1.17
C GLN A 242 -0.17 18.63 1.46
N PHE A 243 0.80 18.80 2.35
CA PHE A 243 1.62 17.74 2.91
C PHE A 243 1.30 17.66 4.39
N SER A 244 0.95 16.48 4.88
CA SER A 244 0.64 16.27 6.30
C SER A 244 1.32 15.01 6.83
N GLU A 245 1.88 15.07 8.03
CA GLU A 245 2.51 13.92 8.69
C GLU A 245 3.59 13.24 7.80
N THR A 246 4.41 14.04 7.13
CA THR A 246 5.49 13.55 6.25
C THR A 246 6.86 13.61 6.90
N ASN A 247 7.80 12.80 6.40
CA ASN A 247 9.19 12.74 6.87
C ASN A 247 10.15 13.77 6.22
N LEU A 248 9.61 14.81 5.58
CA LEU A 248 10.43 15.87 5.00
C LEU A 248 11.04 16.72 6.10
N THR A 249 12.36 16.91 6.07
CA THR A 249 13.10 17.77 7.01
C THR A 249 13.36 19.16 6.45
N LYS A 250 13.45 19.28 5.12
CA LYS A 250 13.67 20.55 4.38
C LYS A 250 12.80 20.60 3.13
N LEU A 251 12.49 21.81 2.68
CA LEU A 251 11.79 22.09 1.41
C LEU A 251 12.78 22.66 0.38
N PRO A 252 12.54 22.49 -0.94
CA PRO A 252 13.33 23.14 -1.97
C PRO A 252 13.21 24.66 -1.93
N ASP A 253 14.33 25.36 -2.12
CA ASP A 253 14.41 26.83 -2.03
C ASP A 253 13.70 27.57 -3.17
N ASP A 254 13.38 26.86 -4.25
CA ASP A 254 12.84 27.42 -5.50
C ASP A 254 11.33 27.16 -5.70
N LEU A 255 10.65 26.54 -4.72
CA LEU A 255 9.21 26.28 -4.80
C LEU A 255 8.40 27.56 -5.05
N TYR A 256 8.77 28.68 -4.42
CA TYR A 256 8.08 29.96 -4.55
C TYR A 256 8.06 30.53 -5.98
N VAL A 257 9.05 30.15 -6.82
CA VAL A 257 9.13 30.55 -8.23
C VAL A 257 8.44 29.53 -9.14
N ARG A 258 8.50 28.25 -8.76
CA ARG A 258 7.94 27.15 -9.55
C ARG A 258 6.42 27.08 -9.45
N TRP A 259 5.88 27.35 -8.27
CA TRP A 259 4.45 27.24 -8.00
C TRP A 259 3.77 28.57 -8.29
N HIS A 260 2.69 28.52 -9.07
CA HIS A 260 1.87 29.70 -9.36
C HIS A 260 1.00 30.08 -8.16
N ALA A 261 0.22 31.14 -8.32
CA ALA A 261 -0.63 31.63 -7.24
C ALA A 261 -1.69 30.61 -6.83
N MET A 262 -1.76 30.28 -5.54
CA MET A 262 -2.64 29.25 -5.00
C MET A 262 -3.44 29.74 -3.80
N ALA A 263 -4.56 29.08 -3.51
CA ALA A 263 -5.35 29.38 -2.32
C ALA A 263 -4.65 28.87 -1.05
N MET A 264 -4.07 27.67 -1.08
CA MET A 264 -3.52 27.07 0.12
C MET A 264 -2.31 26.16 -0.15
N ILE A 265 -1.21 26.46 0.52
CA ILE A 265 -0.05 25.58 0.64
C ILE A 265 0.07 25.18 2.11
N SER A 266 0.09 23.89 2.40
CA SER A 266 0.29 23.42 3.77
C SER A 266 1.35 22.34 3.85
N PHE A 267 2.17 22.43 4.90
CA PHE A 267 3.08 21.39 5.37
C PHE A 267 2.83 21.24 6.86
N GLU A 268 2.02 20.29 7.28
CA GLU A 268 1.52 20.20 8.66
C GLU A 268 1.92 18.91 9.36
N ASN A 269 2.11 18.97 10.68
CA ASN A 269 2.36 17.82 11.55
C ASN A 269 3.53 16.93 11.07
N GLY A 270 4.49 17.51 10.35
CA GLY A 270 5.66 16.82 9.81
C GLY A 270 6.89 16.98 10.72
N ILE A 271 8.06 16.72 10.14
CA ILE A 271 9.36 16.86 10.82
C ILE A 271 10.24 17.95 10.20
N LEU A 272 9.63 18.96 9.54
CA LEU A 272 10.40 20.07 8.99
C LEU A 272 11.14 20.79 10.12
N THR A 273 12.46 20.97 9.96
CA THR A 273 13.31 21.68 10.92
C THR A 273 13.67 23.08 10.43
N GLU A 274 13.71 23.27 9.11
CA GLU A 274 14.14 24.49 8.44
C GLU A 274 13.18 24.81 7.29
N ILE A 275 12.91 26.09 7.06
CA ILE A 275 12.13 26.56 5.91
C ILE A 275 12.97 27.59 5.14
N PRO A 276 13.08 27.46 3.81
CA PRO A 276 13.70 28.49 2.98
C PRO A 276 12.96 29.81 3.13
N TYR A 277 13.65 30.89 3.46
CA TYR A 277 13.00 32.19 3.71
C TYR A 277 12.21 32.68 2.49
N GLN A 278 12.63 32.28 1.28
CA GLN A 278 11.95 32.65 0.05
C GLN A 278 10.53 32.08 -0.04
N MET A 279 10.25 31.01 0.71
CA MET A 279 8.92 30.39 0.76
C MET A 279 7.84 31.37 1.28
N PHE A 280 8.21 32.34 2.10
CA PHE A 280 7.29 33.39 2.58
C PHE A 280 6.88 34.39 1.49
N PHE A 281 7.61 34.44 0.37
CA PHE A 281 7.23 35.21 -0.81
C PHE A 281 6.39 34.42 -1.80
N SER A 282 6.04 33.16 -1.49
CA SER A 282 5.18 32.36 -2.35
C SER A 282 3.83 33.06 -2.54
N PRO A 283 3.29 33.10 -3.77
CA PRO A 283 2.02 33.78 -4.06
C PRO A 283 0.82 32.97 -3.54
N VAL A 284 0.65 32.88 -2.23
CA VAL A 284 -0.38 32.03 -1.60
C VAL A 284 -1.27 32.80 -0.64
N TYR A 285 -2.57 32.49 -0.61
CA TYR A 285 -3.50 33.11 0.34
C TYR A 285 -3.32 32.54 1.76
N THR A 286 -3.04 31.25 1.90
CA THR A 286 -2.75 30.60 3.18
C THR A 286 -1.53 29.70 3.08
N LEU A 287 -0.49 30.01 3.84
CA LEU A 287 0.66 29.15 4.09
C LEU A 287 0.55 28.57 5.51
N SER A 288 0.37 27.27 5.64
CA SER A 288 0.34 26.59 6.94
C SER A 288 1.57 25.71 7.13
N LEU A 289 2.21 25.86 8.28
CA LEU A 289 3.42 25.15 8.69
C LEU A 289 3.26 24.51 10.09
N MET A 290 2.00 24.36 10.52
CA MET A 290 1.64 23.95 11.88
C MET A 290 2.20 22.58 12.24
N GLY A 291 2.65 22.40 13.48
CA GLY A 291 2.99 21.08 14.01
C GLY A 291 4.30 20.48 13.48
N ASN A 292 5.18 21.29 12.88
CA ASN A 292 6.54 20.89 12.54
C ASN A 292 7.54 21.19 13.67
N GLN A 293 8.80 20.85 13.46
CA GLN A 293 9.92 21.02 14.41
C GLN A 293 10.75 22.27 14.07
N ILE A 294 10.09 23.34 13.61
CA ILE A 294 10.74 24.58 13.22
C ILE A 294 11.03 25.40 14.47
N GLU A 295 12.29 25.52 14.85
CA GLU A 295 12.70 26.29 16.03
C GLU A 295 12.99 27.76 15.71
N THR A 296 13.41 28.05 14.48
CA THR A 296 13.81 29.39 14.06
C THR A 296 13.14 29.76 12.75
N LEU A 297 12.73 31.02 12.63
CA LEU A 297 12.23 31.59 11.39
C LEU A 297 13.33 32.49 10.82
N PRO A 298 13.99 32.11 9.71
CA PRO A 298 15.08 32.91 9.13
C PRO A 298 14.62 34.33 8.75
N THR A 299 13.31 34.52 8.50
CA THR A 299 12.67 35.80 8.18
C THR A 299 12.73 36.86 9.27
N LEU A 300 12.84 36.51 10.56
CA LEU A 300 12.92 37.53 11.64
C LEU A 300 14.20 38.37 11.58
N ALA A 301 15.28 37.83 11.00
CA ALA A 301 16.57 38.54 10.89
C ALA A 301 16.77 39.24 9.54
N MET A 302 15.99 38.89 8.50
CA MET A 302 16.21 39.33 7.11
C MET A 302 15.05 40.15 6.52
N MET A 303 13.92 40.30 7.24
CA MET A 303 12.86 41.20 6.82
C MET A 303 13.32 42.66 6.98
N PRO A 304 13.31 43.49 5.90
CA PRO A 304 13.44 44.93 6.07
C PRO A 304 12.30 45.45 6.97
N PRO A 305 12.55 46.49 7.78
CA PRO A 305 11.55 47.07 8.68
C PRO A 305 10.32 47.60 7.95
#